data_AF-A0A2E9BDK2-F1
#
_entry.id   AF-A0A2E9BDK2-F1
#
_cell.length_a   1.000
_cell.length_b   1.000
_cell.length_c   1.000
_cell.angle_alpha   90.00
_cell.angle_beta   90.00
_cell.angle_gamma   90.00
#
_symmetry.space_group_name_H-M   'P 1'
#
loop_
_entity.id
_entity.type
_entity.pdbx_description
1 polymer ?
#
loop_
_entity_poly.entity_id
_entity_poly.type
_entity_poly.pdbx_seq_one_letter_code
_entity_poly.pdbx_strand_id
1 'polypeptide(L)'
;MSETGTITPETQIKDLTERLEEETDRLLKLYAAYEQQEKELLDTKAEVEVLEKEIVEREIEKESLEALLNEKDARIRDLEMKASKTGKQVEHLEPELQKMEEKYSREKDRLGKVFSIAEELDNDLRLAVVELNTRDKWYMSHMSLFEDLNKAIQERYQMIETAAEAERQSQHMGRAIAERMEEMVEARAAEMTLEEAQDIEVKEQEATESSATDNAEEDSDDDWSWSEPVLQGVMDKNGITDRDAFVEFAKAYDMDGNKYLKGSELGAAAGDFLAKMNGTDTEETAAEPETTEVAEEQSTEETPEKEPEVTWRTSEDPWEGQ
;
A
#
# COMPACT_ATOMS: atom_id res chain seq x y z
N MET A 1 -6.39 -10.68 155.60
CA MET A 1 -5.02 -10.61 155.04
C MET A 1 -5.03 -9.57 153.93
N SER A 2 -4.99 -8.30 154.31
CA SER A 2 -4.92 -7.16 153.39
C SER A 2 -3.64 -6.45 153.73
N GLU A 3 -2.57 -6.76 153.00
CA GLU A 3 -1.27 -6.10 153.12
C GLU A 3 -1.43 -4.66 152.61
N THR A 4 -1.83 -3.78 153.51
CA THR A 4 -1.69 -2.33 153.35
C THR A 4 -0.23 -1.97 153.58
N GLY A 5 0.60 -2.14 152.55
CA GLY A 5 1.94 -1.58 152.49
C GLY A 5 1.84 -0.07 152.23
N THR A 6 2.42 0.73 153.11
CA THR A 6 2.53 2.19 152.99
C THR A 6 3.36 2.54 151.74
N ILE A 7 2.68 2.91 150.64
CA ILE A 7 3.34 3.43 149.45
C ILE A 7 3.85 4.84 149.80
N THR A 8 5.15 5.00 150.01
CA THR A 8 5.76 6.31 150.26
C THR A 8 5.73 7.14 148.97
N PRO A 9 5.65 8.49 149.02
CA PRO A 9 5.63 9.33 147.82
C PRO A 9 6.86 9.08 146.93
N GLU A 10 8.00 8.70 147.51
CA GLU A 10 9.20 8.31 146.79
C GLU A 10 9.03 7.01 145.96
N THR A 11 8.25 6.04 146.43
CA THR A 11 7.93 4.83 145.64
C THR A 11 6.96 5.13 144.50
N GLN A 12 5.97 6.02 144.70
CA GLN A 12 5.08 6.46 143.63
C GLN A 12 5.83 7.25 142.55
N ILE A 13 6.76 8.11 142.96
CA ILE A 13 7.61 8.86 142.04
C ILE A 13 8.46 7.90 141.21
N LYS A 14 9.03 6.85 141.82
CA LYS A 14 9.79 5.80 141.12
C LYS A 14 8.95 5.03 140.10
N ASP A 15 7.76 4.57 140.49
CA ASP A 15 6.84 3.86 139.59
C ASP A 15 6.37 4.75 138.43
N LEU A 16 6.17 6.06 138.68
CA LEU A 16 5.83 7.03 137.63
C LEU A 16 7.01 7.30 136.71
N THR A 17 8.25 7.37 137.22
CA THR A 17 9.44 7.51 136.37
C THR A 17 9.67 6.28 135.51
N GLU A 18 9.50 5.07 136.05
CA GLU A 18 9.64 3.82 135.30
C GLU A 18 8.58 3.71 134.18
N ARG A 19 7.32 4.07 134.47
CA ARG A 19 6.28 4.16 133.42
C ARG A 19 6.59 5.23 132.38
N LEU A 20 7.16 6.36 132.79
CA LEU A 20 7.56 7.41 131.85
C LEU A 20 8.68 6.90 130.94
N GLU A 21 9.67 6.17 131.48
CA GLU A 21 10.73 5.51 130.71
C GLU A 21 10.16 4.48 129.73
N GLU A 22 9.26 3.59 130.18
CA GLU A 22 8.58 2.63 129.30
C GLU A 22 7.79 3.29 128.16
N GLU A 23 7.06 4.36 128.46
CA GLU A 23 6.32 5.11 127.44
C GLU A 23 7.28 5.82 126.48
N THR A 24 8.40 6.37 126.96
CA THR A 24 9.42 6.95 126.07
C THR A 24 10.06 5.91 125.16
N ASP A 25 10.31 4.70 125.65
CA ASP A 25 10.84 3.59 124.85
C ASP A 25 9.84 3.10 123.80
N ARG A 26 8.54 3.06 124.14
CA ARG A 26 7.47 2.74 123.18
C ARG A 26 7.37 3.81 122.10
N LEU A 27 7.47 5.08 122.49
CA LEU A 27 7.42 6.22 121.57
C LEU A 27 8.62 6.22 120.62
N LEU A 28 9.83 5.93 121.13
CA LEU A 28 11.04 5.78 120.30
C LEU A 28 10.90 4.64 119.28
N LYS A 29 10.34 3.49 119.67
CA LYS A 29 10.08 2.37 118.75
C LYS A 29 9.05 2.74 117.68
N LEU A 30 7.99 3.46 118.06
CA LEU A 30 6.99 3.97 117.12
C LEU A 30 7.62 4.96 116.13
N TYR A 31 8.44 5.90 116.62
CA TYR A 31 9.15 6.83 115.74
C TYR A 31 10.09 6.11 114.75
N ALA A 32 10.85 5.12 115.21
CA ALA A 32 11.71 4.33 114.33
C ALA A 32 10.89 3.57 113.26
N ALA A 33 9.73 3.02 113.64
CA ALA A 33 8.83 2.37 112.70
C ALA A 33 8.23 3.36 111.68
N TYR A 34 7.83 4.55 112.12
CA TYR A 34 7.33 5.61 111.22
C TYR A 34 8.42 6.13 110.28
N GLU A 35 9.64 6.32 110.76
CA GLU A 35 10.76 6.73 109.91
C GLU A 35 11.07 5.67 108.84
N GLN A 36 10.99 4.39 109.20
CA GLN A 36 11.13 3.30 108.25
C GLN A 36 9.97 3.27 107.24
N GLN A 37 8.73 3.43 107.71
CA GLN A 37 7.56 3.50 106.84
C GLN A 37 7.62 4.70 105.88
N GLU A 38 8.14 5.84 106.32
CA GLU A 38 8.32 7.01 105.46
C GLU A 38 9.33 6.74 104.34
N LYS A 39 10.44 6.04 104.63
CA LYS A 39 11.41 5.61 103.61
C LYS A 39 10.79 4.66 102.60
N GLU A 40 10.07 3.64 103.06
CA GLU A 40 9.35 2.69 102.19
C GLU A 40 8.29 3.41 101.33
N LEU A 41 7.59 4.41 101.88
CA LEU A 41 6.66 5.24 101.13
C LEU A 41 7.34 6.11 100.08
N LEU A 42 8.56 6.60 100.33
CA LEU A 42 9.33 7.35 99.34
C LEU A 42 9.84 6.44 98.22
N ASP A 43 10.35 5.26 98.55
CA ASP A 43 10.85 4.29 97.59
C ASP A 43 9.71 3.80 96.66
N THR A 44 8.55 3.47 97.23
CA THR A 44 7.37 3.07 96.44
C THR A 44 6.83 4.21 95.58
N LYS A 45 6.87 5.46 96.05
CA LYS A 45 6.50 6.62 95.21
C LYS A 45 7.47 6.79 94.04
N ALA A 46 8.77 6.62 94.27
CA ALA A 46 9.75 6.68 93.19
C ALA A 46 9.54 5.55 92.18
N GLU A 47 9.22 4.34 92.64
CA GLU A 47 8.86 3.21 91.77
C GLU A 47 7.60 3.52 90.94
N VAL A 48 6.55 4.07 91.56
CA VAL A 48 5.32 4.49 90.86
C VAL A 48 5.63 5.54 89.80
N GLU A 49 6.43 6.56 90.10
CA GLU A 49 6.81 7.58 89.11
C GLU A 49 7.58 7.00 87.90
N VAL A 50 8.42 5.97 88.13
CA VAL A 50 9.11 5.27 87.03
C VAL A 50 8.11 4.46 86.21
N LEU A 51 7.23 3.70 86.86
CA LEU A 51 6.20 2.91 86.17
C LEU A 51 5.23 3.79 85.37
N GLU A 52 4.85 4.96 85.88
CA GLU A 52 4.01 5.91 85.16
C GLU A 52 4.69 6.40 83.87
N LYS A 53 6.00 6.70 83.93
CA LYS A 53 6.77 7.08 82.73
C LYS A 53 6.85 5.94 81.72
N GLU A 54 7.13 4.72 82.19
CA GLU A 54 7.17 3.54 81.33
C GLU A 54 5.81 3.25 80.67
N ILE A 55 4.69 3.47 81.37
CA ILE A 55 3.35 3.31 80.80
C ILE A 55 3.14 4.31 79.67
N VAL A 56 3.50 5.58 79.87
CA VAL A 56 3.38 6.62 78.82
C VAL A 56 4.26 6.27 77.61
N GLU A 57 5.50 5.83 77.82
CA GLU A 57 6.39 5.41 76.73
C GLU A 57 5.78 4.24 75.95
N ARG A 58 5.24 3.22 76.64
CA ARG A 58 4.57 2.09 75.99
C ARG A 58 3.28 2.49 75.27
N GLU A 59 2.54 3.47 75.77
CA GLU A 59 1.36 4.01 75.08
C GLU A 59 1.76 4.71 73.78
N ILE A 60 2.81 5.54 73.79
CA ILE A 60 3.35 6.19 72.59
C ILE A 60 3.82 5.14 71.57
N GLU A 61 4.56 4.12 72.01
CA GLU A 61 5.00 3.03 71.15
C GLU A 61 3.81 2.31 70.53
N LYS A 62 2.78 1.99 71.32
CA LYS A 62 1.56 1.35 70.84
C LYS A 62 0.84 2.20 69.81
N GLU A 63 0.65 3.50 70.06
CA GLU A 63 0.04 4.43 69.10
C GLU A 63 0.85 4.50 67.80
N SER A 64 2.19 4.52 67.89
CA SER A 64 3.05 4.53 66.71
C SER A 64 2.93 3.25 65.87
N LEU A 65 2.80 2.08 66.52
CA LEU A 65 2.60 0.80 65.86
C LEU A 65 1.21 0.70 65.23
N GLU A 66 0.17 1.21 65.91
CA GLU A 66 -1.19 1.29 65.37
C GLU A 66 -1.25 2.19 64.14
N ALA A 67 -0.54 3.33 64.13
CA ALA A 67 -0.43 4.20 62.97
C ALA A 67 0.23 3.48 61.77
N LEU A 68 1.34 2.76 62.00
CA LEU A 68 2.00 1.96 60.96
C LEU A 68 1.13 0.82 60.45
N LEU A 69 0.35 0.19 61.32
CA LEU A 69 -0.57 -0.88 60.93
C LEU A 69 -1.70 -0.33 60.03
N ASN A 70 -2.28 0.82 60.40
CA ASN A 70 -3.28 1.49 59.58
C ASN A 70 -2.74 1.91 58.20
N GLU A 71 -1.50 2.40 58.14
CA GLU A 71 -0.85 2.73 56.86
C GLU A 71 -0.65 1.47 56.00
N LYS A 72 -0.18 0.38 56.60
CA LYS A 72 -0.03 -0.90 55.90
C LYS A 72 -1.36 -1.43 55.38
N ASP A 73 -2.43 -1.34 56.17
CA ASP A 73 -3.77 -1.74 55.74
C ASP A 73 -4.28 -0.88 54.58
N ALA A 74 -4.06 0.43 54.61
CA ALA A 74 -4.39 1.30 53.48
C ALA A 74 -3.61 0.90 52.22
N ARG A 75 -2.31 0.66 52.36
CA ARG A 75 -1.45 0.23 51.25
C ARG A 75 -1.84 -1.13 50.69
N ILE A 76 -2.25 -2.08 51.53
CA ILE A 76 -2.74 -3.40 51.11
C ILE A 76 -4.02 -3.23 50.29
N ARG A 77 -5.00 -2.44 50.77
CA ARG A 77 -6.24 -2.17 50.02
C ARG A 77 -5.96 -1.53 48.67
N ASP A 78 -5.04 -0.59 48.60
CA ASP A 78 -4.65 0.03 47.32
C ASP A 78 -4.02 -0.97 46.34
N LEU A 79 -3.19 -1.89 46.84
CA LEU A 79 -2.62 -2.95 46.03
C LEU A 79 -3.67 -3.95 45.55
N GLU A 80 -4.63 -4.33 46.41
CA GLU A 80 -5.77 -5.18 46.03
C GLU A 80 -6.65 -4.51 44.95
N MET A 81 -6.89 -3.20 45.08
CA MET A 81 -7.61 -2.42 44.08
C MET A 81 -6.84 -2.31 42.76
N LYS A 82 -5.50 -2.17 42.81
CA LYS A 82 -4.68 -2.19 41.60
C LYS A 82 -4.67 -3.58 40.96
N ALA A 83 -4.47 -4.64 41.74
CA ALA A 83 -4.46 -6.02 41.27
C ALA A 83 -5.80 -6.43 40.63
N SER A 84 -6.92 -6.02 41.22
CA SER A 84 -8.24 -6.26 40.63
C SER A 84 -8.48 -5.47 39.34
N LYS A 85 -8.02 -4.21 39.25
CA LYS A 85 -8.06 -3.43 38.01
C LYS A 85 -7.22 -4.07 36.91
N THR A 86 -5.97 -4.44 37.21
CA THR A 86 -5.09 -5.12 36.24
C THR A 86 -5.63 -6.49 35.86
N GLY A 87 -6.20 -7.25 36.80
CA GLY A 87 -6.86 -8.52 36.53
C GLY A 87 -7.97 -8.37 35.48
N LYS A 88 -8.86 -7.39 35.66
CA LYS A 88 -9.92 -7.10 34.67
C LYS A 88 -9.38 -6.60 33.33
N GLN A 89 -8.28 -5.84 33.33
CA GLN A 89 -7.62 -5.43 32.09
C GLN A 89 -7.06 -6.64 31.35
N VAL A 90 -6.42 -7.58 32.06
CA VAL A 90 -5.93 -8.84 31.47
C VAL A 90 -7.09 -9.65 30.92
N GLU A 91 -8.18 -9.83 31.68
CA GLU A 91 -9.39 -10.56 31.21
C GLU A 91 -9.98 -9.96 29.92
N HIS A 92 -9.89 -8.65 29.73
CA HIS A 92 -10.38 -7.99 28.51
C HIS A 92 -9.40 -8.10 27.34
N LEU A 93 -8.10 -8.00 27.60
CA LEU A 93 -7.06 -8.03 26.57
C LEU A 93 -6.73 -9.46 26.10
N GLU A 94 -6.89 -10.46 26.95
CA GLU A 94 -6.65 -11.87 26.64
C GLU A 94 -7.42 -12.38 25.41
N PRO A 95 -8.75 -12.14 25.27
CA PRO A 95 -9.47 -12.55 24.07
C PRO A 95 -9.08 -11.74 22.82
N GLU A 96 -8.66 -10.48 22.97
CA GLU A 96 -8.17 -9.69 21.84
C GLU A 96 -6.82 -10.21 21.34
N LEU A 97 -5.92 -10.56 22.26
CA LEU A 97 -4.65 -11.21 21.96
C LEU A 97 -4.89 -12.53 21.23
N GLN A 98 -5.80 -13.38 21.73
CA GLN A 98 -6.15 -14.64 21.09
C GLN A 98 -6.68 -14.43 19.66
N LYS A 99 -7.54 -13.44 19.43
CA LYS A 99 -8.01 -13.09 18.09
C LYS A 99 -6.87 -12.60 17.18
N MET A 100 -5.91 -11.87 17.73
CA MET A 100 -4.74 -11.41 16.96
C MET A 100 -3.79 -12.57 16.63
N GLU A 101 -3.58 -13.51 17.55
CA GLU A 101 -2.82 -14.75 17.30
C GLU A 101 -3.50 -15.62 16.23
N GLU A 102 -4.82 -15.72 16.25
CA GLU A 102 -5.59 -16.38 15.19
C GLU A 102 -5.42 -15.69 13.83
N LYS A 103 -5.48 -14.35 13.78
CA LYS A 103 -5.22 -13.61 12.53
C LYS A 103 -3.79 -13.84 12.05
N TYR A 104 -2.82 -13.78 12.96
CA TYR A 104 -1.41 -13.99 12.66
C TYR A 104 -1.15 -15.41 12.12
N SER A 105 -1.74 -16.44 12.73
CA SER A 105 -1.63 -17.81 12.22
C SER A 105 -2.28 -17.97 10.84
N ARG A 106 -3.46 -17.38 10.60
CA ARG A 106 -4.10 -17.38 9.28
C ARG A 106 -3.26 -16.66 8.22
N GLU A 107 -2.66 -15.53 8.57
CA GLU A 107 -1.76 -14.79 7.67
C GLU A 107 -0.46 -15.57 7.41
N LYS A 108 0.10 -16.22 8.41
CA LYS A 108 1.24 -17.12 8.28
C LYS A 108 0.94 -18.28 7.32
N ASP A 109 -0.23 -18.91 7.44
CA ASP A 109 -0.66 -19.98 6.54
C ASP A 109 -0.90 -19.46 5.11
N ARG A 110 -1.51 -18.27 4.97
CA ARG A 110 -1.72 -17.64 3.66
C ARG A 110 -0.38 -17.32 2.99
N LEU A 111 0.57 -16.77 3.75
CA LEU A 111 1.89 -16.44 3.28
C LEU A 111 2.65 -17.71 2.89
N GLY A 112 2.56 -18.79 3.69
CA GLY A 112 3.10 -20.10 3.34
C GLY A 112 2.59 -20.61 2.00
N LYS A 113 1.27 -20.50 1.73
CA LYS A 113 0.68 -20.87 0.43
C LYS A 113 1.22 -20.02 -0.73
N VAL A 114 1.35 -18.70 -0.53
CA VAL A 114 1.91 -17.81 -1.55
C VAL A 114 3.37 -18.16 -1.85
N PHE A 115 4.16 -18.48 -0.83
CA PHE A 115 5.53 -18.96 -1.03
C PHE A 115 5.57 -20.29 -1.78
N SER A 116 4.72 -21.26 -1.45
CA SER A 116 4.65 -22.52 -2.21
C SER A 116 4.30 -22.29 -3.69
N ILE A 117 3.33 -21.41 -3.97
CA ILE A 117 2.98 -21.06 -5.36
C ILE A 117 4.14 -20.34 -6.05
N ALA A 118 4.84 -19.45 -5.35
CA ALA A 118 6.00 -18.76 -5.91
C ALA A 118 7.14 -19.74 -6.23
N GLU A 119 7.38 -20.73 -5.37
CA GLU A 119 8.36 -21.81 -5.62
C GLU A 119 7.94 -22.68 -6.82
N GLU A 120 6.66 -23.03 -6.95
CA GLU A 120 6.13 -23.72 -8.13
C GLU A 120 6.35 -22.91 -9.42
N LEU A 121 6.00 -21.62 -9.41
CA LEU A 121 6.21 -20.73 -10.55
C LEU A 121 7.69 -20.55 -10.92
N ASP A 122 8.59 -20.48 -9.92
CA ASP A 122 10.03 -20.39 -10.15
C ASP A 122 10.58 -21.70 -10.75
N ASN A 123 10.06 -22.85 -10.34
CA ASN A 123 10.40 -24.13 -10.96
C ASN A 123 9.90 -24.22 -12.41
N ASP A 124 8.66 -23.80 -12.69
CA ASP A 124 8.10 -23.77 -14.05
C ASP A 124 8.88 -22.82 -14.95
N LEU A 125 9.27 -21.65 -14.45
CA LEU A 125 10.11 -20.70 -15.18
C LEU A 125 11.48 -21.30 -15.51
N ARG A 126 12.12 -21.99 -14.54
CA ARG A 126 13.38 -22.71 -14.82
C ARG A 126 13.21 -23.76 -15.90
N LEU A 127 12.14 -24.54 -15.88
CA LEU A 127 11.85 -25.54 -16.91
C LEU A 127 11.66 -24.88 -18.28
N ALA A 128 10.85 -23.83 -18.37
CA ALA A 128 10.62 -23.09 -19.61
C ALA A 128 11.93 -22.48 -20.17
N VAL A 129 12.79 -21.93 -19.32
CA VAL A 129 14.10 -21.41 -19.73
C VAL A 129 15.00 -22.54 -20.26
N VAL A 130 14.99 -23.72 -19.64
CA VAL A 130 15.74 -24.87 -20.14
C VAL A 130 15.20 -25.32 -21.51
N GLU A 131 13.89 -25.39 -21.70
CA GLU A 131 13.27 -25.75 -22.99
C GLU A 131 13.55 -24.73 -24.10
N LEU A 132 13.53 -23.44 -23.79
CA LEU A 132 13.94 -22.40 -24.75
C LEU A 132 15.41 -22.56 -25.13
N ASN A 133 16.29 -22.82 -24.15
CA ASN A 133 17.70 -23.05 -24.41
C ASN A 133 17.95 -24.31 -25.24
N THR A 134 17.18 -25.39 -25.06
CA THR A 134 17.31 -26.59 -25.91
C THR A 134 16.85 -26.32 -27.33
N ARG A 135 15.75 -25.58 -27.50
CA ARG A 135 15.28 -25.11 -28.81
C ARG A 135 16.30 -24.22 -29.50
N ASP A 136 16.86 -23.25 -28.78
CA ASP A 136 17.83 -22.30 -29.33
C ASP A 136 19.13 -23.03 -29.73
N LYS A 137 19.59 -24.00 -28.93
CA LYS A 137 20.71 -24.89 -29.31
C LYS A 137 20.42 -25.67 -30.60
N TRP A 138 19.19 -26.15 -30.78
CA TRP A 138 18.78 -26.82 -32.02
C TRP A 138 18.80 -25.85 -33.20
N TYR A 139 18.26 -24.64 -33.06
CA TYR A 139 18.35 -23.62 -34.12
C TYR A 139 19.79 -23.28 -34.49
N MET A 140 20.66 -23.09 -33.49
CA MET A 140 22.08 -22.82 -33.73
C MET A 140 22.78 -23.97 -34.46
N SER A 141 22.47 -25.22 -34.13
CA SER A 141 23.06 -26.38 -34.82
C SER A 141 22.54 -26.58 -36.24
N HIS A 142 21.35 -26.06 -36.55
CA HIS A 142 20.73 -26.18 -37.87
C HIS A 142 20.84 -24.90 -38.72
N MET A 143 21.45 -23.83 -38.20
CA MET A 143 21.54 -22.54 -38.90
C MET A 143 22.26 -22.66 -40.24
N SER A 144 23.31 -23.48 -40.33
CA SER A 144 24.05 -23.70 -41.56
C SER A 144 23.19 -24.31 -42.67
N LEU A 145 22.23 -25.18 -42.34
CA LEU A 145 21.32 -25.77 -43.32
C LEU A 145 20.40 -24.73 -43.95
N PHE A 146 19.94 -23.76 -43.16
CA PHE A 146 19.12 -22.66 -43.66
C PHE A 146 19.95 -21.70 -44.53
N GLU A 147 21.18 -21.39 -44.12
CA GLU A 147 22.11 -20.61 -44.93
C GLU A 147 22.42 -21.30 -46.26
N ASP A 148 22.70 -22.60 -46.23
CA ASP A 148 23.01 -23.38 -47.42
C ASP A 148 21.81 -23.54 -48.35
N LEU A 149 20.60 -23.72 -47.79
CA LEU A 149 19.36 -23.68 -48.57
C LEU A 149 19.16 -22.31 -49.23
N ASN A 150 19.41 -21.22 -48.52
CA ASN A 150 19.28 -19.87 -49.08
C ASN A 150 20.29 -19.63 -50.21
N LYS A 151 21.54 -20.09 -50.06
CA LYS A 151 22.54 -20.07 -51.14
C LYS A 151 22.07 -20.88 -52.35
N ALA A 152 21.56 -22.10 -52.15
CA ALA A 152 21.06 -22.94 -53.23
C ALA A 152 19.85 -22.32 -53.96
N ILE A 153 18.97 -21.63 -53.22
CA ILE A 153 17.85 -20.89 -53.80
C ILE A 153 18.36 -19.73 -54.66
N GLN A 154 19.35 -18.97 -54.17
CA GLN A 154 19.97 -17.88 -54.93
C GLN A 154 20.67 -18.40 -56.19
N GLU A 155 21.43 -19.48 -56.09
CA GLU A 155 22.05 -20.15 -57.24
C GLU A 155 20.99 -20.60 -58.26
N ARG A 156 19.85 -21.15 -57.80
CA ARG A 156 18.73 -21.50 -58.68
C ARG A 156 18.15 -20.27 -59.38
N TYR A 157 17.98 -19.15 -58.69
CA TYR A 157 17.51 -17.92 -59.33
C TYR A 157 18.49 -17.41 -60.39
N GLN A 158 19.80 -17.42 -60.10
CA GLN A 158 20.82 -17.04 -61.07
C GLN A 158 20.82 -17.96 -62.31
N MET A 159 20.64 -19.26 -62.12
CA MET A 159 20.49 -20.20 -63.25
C MET A 159 19.23 -19.91 -64.08
N ILE A 160 18.12 -19.55 -63.45
CA ILE A 160 16.89 -19.18 -64.16
C ILE A 160 17.07 -17.86 -64.91
N GLU A 161 17.69 -16.87 -64.29
CA GLU A 161 17.97 -15.57 -64.93
C GLU A 161 18.89 -15.76 -66.14
N THR A 162 20.00 -16.48 -65.99
CA THR A 162 20.91 -16.78 -67.10
C THR A 162 20.23 -17.61 -68.20
N ALA A 163 19.38 -18.58 -67.85
CA ALA A 163 18.60 -19.33 -68.84
C ALA A 163 17.56 -18.44 -69.55
N ALA A 164 16.89 -17.54 -68.84
CA ALA A 164 15.92 -16.60 -69.41
C ALA A 164 16.61 -15.54 -70.28
N GLU A 165 17.80 -15.09 -69.90
CA GLU A 165 18.63 -14.22 -70.73
C GLU A 165 19.13 -14.94 -71.98
N ALA A 166 19.58 -16.19 -71.85
CA ALA A 166 19.96 -17.02 -73.00
C ALA A 166 18.78 -17.32 -73.92
N GLU A 167 17.58 -17.56 -73.37
CA GLU A 167 16.36 -17.71 -74.16
C GLU A 167 16.00 -16.40 -74.85
N ARG A 168 16.05 -15.26 -74.16
CA ARG A 168 15.80 -13.95 -74.75
C ARG A 168 16.80 -13.67 -75.87
N GLN A 169 18.09 -13.94 -75.66
CA GLN A 169 19.15 -13.82 -76.68
C GLN A 169 18.92 -14.79 -77.84
N SER A 170 18.50 -16.03 -77.58
CA SER A 170 18.16 -17.02 -78.60
C SER A 170 16.91 -16.62 -79.40
N GLN A 171 15.88 -16.06 -78.75
CA GLN A 171 14.69 -15.52 -79.41
C GLN A 171 15.04 -14.29 -80.24
N HIS A 172 15.88 -13.38 -79.74
CA HIS A 172 16.37 -12.24 -80.53
C HIS A 172 17.20 -12.71 -81.74
N MET A 173 18.07 -13.70 -81.57
CA MET A 173 18.82 -14.28 -82.68
C MET A 173 17.91 -15.03 -83.66
N GLY A 174 16.88 -15.72 -83.17
CA GLY A 174 15.87 -16.40 -83.97
C GLY A 174 15.00 -15.42 -84.77
N ARG A 175 14.61 -14.29 -84.17
CA ARG A 175 13.94 -13.18 -84.87
C ARG A 175 14.84 -12.58 -85.96
N ALA A 176 16.12 -12.36 -85.66
CA ALA A 176 17.07 -11.85 -86.66
C ALA A 176 17.27 -12.84 -87.83
N ILE A 177 17.27 -14.16 -87.57
CA ILE A 177 17.33 -15.18 -88.63
C ILE A 177 16.03 -15.21 -89.44
N ALA A 178 14.87 -15.13 -88.79
CA ALA A 178 13.57 -15.10 -89.44
C ALA A 178 13.42 -13.88 -90.34
N GLU A 179 13.79 -12.69 -89.85
CA GLU A 179 13.77 -11.44 -90.62
C GLU A 179 14.68 -11.52 -91.84
N ARG A 180 15.88 -12.12 -91.73
CA ARG A 180 16.78 -12.33 -92.88
C ARG A 180 16.26 -13.37 -93.88
N MET A 181 15.54 -14.39 -93.39
CA MET A 181 14.89 -15.39 -94.25
C MET A 181 13.70 -14.76 -94.98
N GLU A 182 12.90 -13.96 -94.28
CA GLU A 182 11.81 -13.17 -94.83
C GLU A 182 12.32 -12.17 -95.86
N GLU A 183 13.42 -11.47 -95.58
CA GLU A 183 14.11 -10.59 -96.55
C GLU A 183 14.59 -11.36 -97.79
N MET A 184 15.12 -12.59 -97.65
CA MET A 184 15.47 -13.43 -98.80
C MET A 184 14.24 -13.96 -99.56
N VAL A 185 13.16 -14.27 -98.86
CA VAL A 185 11.90 -14.72 -99.48
C VAL A 185 11.21 -13.55 -100.20
N GLU A 186 11.22 -12.36 -99.62
CA GLU A 186 10.77 -11.12 -100.25
C GLU A 186 11.66 -10.74 -101.43
N ALA A 187 12.99 -10.87 -101.34
CA ALA A 187 13.87 -10.65 -102.48
C ALA A 187 13.57 -11.64 -103.63
N ARG A 188 13.31 -12.91 -103.30
CA ARG A 188 12.92 -13.94 -104.29
C ARG A 188 11.50 -13.72 -104.84
N ALA A 189 10.57 -13.27 -104.01
CA ALA A 189 9.23 -12.89 -104.44
C ALA A 189 9.26 -11.61 -105.28
N ALA A 190 10.16 -10.67 -105.00
CA ALA A 190 10.42 -9.51 -105.82
C ALA A 190 11.01 -9.91 -107.19
N GLU A 191 11.90 -10.90 -107.25
CA GLU A 191 12.36 -11.48 -108.53
C GLU A 191 11.22 -12.17 -109.30
N MET A 192 10.35 -12.92 -108.62
CA MET A 192 9.20 -13.61 -109.24
C MET A 192 8.11 -12.63 -109.69
N THR A 193 7.87 -11.55 -108.94
CA THR A 193 6.95 -10.47 -109.33
C THR A 193 7.56 -9.56 -110.39
N LEU A 194 8.89 -9.49 -110.55
CA LEU A 194 9.52 -8.83 -111.69
C LEU A 194 9.32 -9.64 -112.99
N GLU A 195 9.27 -10.98 -112.90
CA GLU A 195 8.93 -11.86 -114.03
C GLU A 195 7.42 -11.88 -114.32
N GLU A 196 6.56 -11.86 -113.30
CA GLU A 196 5.10 -11.85 -113.46
C GLU A 196 4.52 -10.44 -113.74
N ALA A 197 5.25 -9.35 -113.49
CA ALA A 197 4.84 -7.98 -113.82
C ALA A 197 5.20 -7.52 -115.26
N GLN A 198 5.66 -8.43 -116.13
CA GLN A 198 5.69 -8.19 -117.58
C GLN A 198 4.39 -8.59 -118.30
N ASP A 199 3.46 -9.27 -117.63
CA ASP A 199 2.17 -9.66 -118.21
C ASP A 199 0.99 -9.22 -117.32
N ILE A 200 0.18 -8.32 -117.88
CA ILE A 200 -1.24 -8.04 -117.58
C ILE A 200 -1.53 -6.78 -116.74
N GLU A 201 -1.96 -5.78 -117.51
CA GLU A 201 -2.62 -4.52 -117.19
C GLU A 201 -4.14 -4.72 -116.92
N VAL A 202 -4.73 -3.83 -116.10
CA VAL A 202 -6.18 -3.44 -116.02
C VAL A 202 -7.13 -4.16 -115.01
N LYS A 203 -7.52 -3.46 -113.92
CA LYS A 203 -8.87 -2.90 -113.56
C LYS A 203 -9.39 -3.05 -112.09
N GLU A 204 -9.90 -1.90 -111.59
CA GLU A 204 -11.06 -1.63 -110.67
C GLU A 204 -11.08 -2.17 -109.21
N GLN A 205 -11.14 -1.27 -108.20
CA GLN A 205 -12.30 -0.86 -107.32
C GLN A 205 -12.74 -1.97 -106.33
N GLU A 206 -13.05 -1.78 -105.03
CA GLU A 206 -13.76 -0.75 -104.27
C GLU A 206 -13.65 -1.12 -102.74
N ALA A 207 -13.62 -0.19 -101.77
CA ALA A 207 -14.70 0.12 -100.79
C ALA A 207 -14.35 -0.08 -99.27
N THR A 208 -14.63 0.99 -98.47
CA THR A 208 -15.25 1.05 -97.11
C THR A 208 -14.56 0.40 -95.88
N GLU A 209 -14.58 0.90 -94.63
CA GLU A 209 -15.17 2.06 -93.92
C GLU A 209 -14.60 2.14 -92.47
N SER A 210 -14.81 3.30 -91.83
CA SER A 210 -14.66 3.72 -90.41
C SER A 210 -15.14 2.70 -89.33
N SER A 211 -14.90 2.80 -88.01
CA SER A 211 -15.05 3.97 -87.12
C SER A 211 -14.68 3.64 -85.65
N ALA A 212 -14.16 4.65 -84.96
CA ALA A 212 -14.38 5.14 -83.58
C ALA A 212 -14.48 4.23 -82.33
N THR A 213 -13.93 4.74 -81.21
CA THR A 213 -14.67 4.80 -79.94
C THR A 213 -14.26 6.04 -79.13
N ASP A 214 -15.28 6.73 -78.62
CA ASP A 214 -15.29 8.01 -77.90
C ASP A 214 -15.51 7.76 -76.39
N ASN A 215 -15.14 8.72 -75.55
CA ASN A 215 -15.25 8.69 -74.10
C ASN A 215 -15.84 10.03 -73.63
N ALA A 216 -16.91 10.04 -72.84
CA ALA A 216 -17.43 11.26 -72.23
C ALA A 216 -18.28 11.01 -70.97
N GLU A 217 -18.05 11.88 -69.99
CA GLU A 217 -18.63 12.04 -68.65
C GLU A 217 -19.91 12.91 -68.66
N GLU A 218 -20.64 13.00 -67.53
CA GLU A 218 -21.51 14.14 -67.20
C GLU A 218 -21.47 14.51 -65.70
N ASP A 219 -21.46 15.83 -65.47
CA ASP A 219 -21.36 16.61 -64.21
C ASP A 219 -22.72 16.96 -63.59
N SER A 220 -22.74 17.20 -62.27
CA SER A 220 -23.65 18.16 -61.63
C SER A 220 -22.98 18.88 -60.45
N ASP A 221 -22.66 20.16 -60.67
CA ASP A 221 -21.98 21.07 -59.74
C ASP A 221 -22.93 21.61 -58.65
N ASP A 222 -23.05 20.89 -57.52
CA ASP A 222 -23.19 21.45 -56.16
C ASP A 222 -23.23 20.32 -55.09
N ASP A 223 -22.55 19.20 -55.36
CA ASP A 223 -22.50 18.06 -54.44
C ASP A 223 -21.40 18.27 -53.39
N TRP A 224 -21.82 18.69 -52.19
CA TRP A 224 -21.00 18.50 -51.00
C TRP A 224 -20.75 17.01 -50.84
N SER A 225 -19.49 16.61 -50.72
CA SER A 225 -19.12 15.20 -50.61
C SER A 225 -18.64 14.88 -49.20
N TRP A 226 -18.97 13.70 -48.69
CA TRP A 226 -18.46 13.21 -47.41
C TRP A 226 -18.39 11.68 -47.47
N SER A 227 -17.62 11.10 -46.56
CA SER A 227 -17.61 9.64 -46.41
C SER A 227 -18.79 9.23 -45.54
N GLU A 228 -19.78 8.61 -46.17
CA GLU A 228 -20.98 8.09 -45.50
C GLU A 228 -20.70 7.22 -44.25
N PRO A 229 -19.70 6.31 -44.24
CA PRO A 229 -19.37 5.53 -43.05
C PRO A 229 -18.82 6.38 -41.91
N VAL A 230 -18.13 7.47 -42.23
CA VAL A 230 -17.52 8.37 -41.24
C VAL A 230 -18.57 9.30 -40.66
N LEU A 231 -19.48 9.82 -41.48
CA LEU A 231 -20.63 10.59 -41.03
C LEU A 231 -21.49 9.77 -40.06
N GLN A 232 -21.85 8.54 -40.44
CA GLN A 232 -22.63 7.64 -39.59
C GLN A 232 -21.87 7.30 -38.30
N GLY A 233 -20.58 7.00 -38.39
CA GLY A 233 -19.77 6.68 -37.21
C GLY A 233 -19.64 7.84 -36.22
N VAL A 234 -19.57 9.08 -36.70
CA VAL A 234 -19.56 10.27 -35.85
C VAL A 234 -20.95 10.50 -35.23
N MET A 235 -22.02 10.36 -36.01
CA MET A 235 -23.39 10.50 -35.50
C MET A 235 -23.72 9.46 -34.42
N ASP A 236 -23.35 8.19 -34.63
CA ASP A 236 -23.59 7.10 -33.68
C ASP A 236 -22.77 7.29 -32.40
N LYS A 237 -21.51 7.72 -32.52
CA LYS A 237 -20.63 7.97 -31.37
C LYS A 237 -21.11 9.16 -30.52
N ASN A 238 -21.71 10.16 -31.16
CA ASN A 238 -22.15 11.39 -30.53
C ASN A 238 -23.68 11.42 -30.25
N GLY A 239 -24.43 10.38 -30.60
CA GLY A 239 -25.87 10.29 -30.34
C GLY A 239 -26.73 11.28 -31.13
N ILE A 240 -26.26 11.76 -32.28
CA ILE A 240 -26.95 12.75 -33.10
C ILE A 240 -28.02 12.05 -33.95
N THR A 241 -29.29 12.43 -33.77
CA THR A 241 -30.42 11.80 -34.46
C THR A 241 -30.85 12.55 -35.72
N ASP A 242 -30.61 13.86 -35.80
CA ASP A 242 -30.94 14.70 -36.94
C ASP A 242 -29.74 14.84 -37.89
N ARG A 243 -29.74 14.01 -38.93
CA ARG A 243 -28.69 13.94 -39.94
C ARG A 243 -28.58 15.25 -40.73
N ASP A 244 -29.71 15.77 -41.19
CA ASP A 244 -29.73 16.87 -42.15
C ASP A 244 -29.35 18.18 -41.45
N ALA A 245 -29.86 18.40 -40.23
CA ALA A 245 -29.45 19.53 -39.40
C ALA A 245 -27.95 19.48 -39.03
N PHE A 246 -27.41 18.28 -38.81
CA PHE A 246 -26.00 18.09 -38.52
C PHE A 246 -25.11 18.35 -39.75
N VAL A 247 -25.49 17.86 -40.93
CA VAL A 247 -24.74 18.10 -42.17
C VAL A 247 -24.75 19.59 -42.54
N GLU A 248 -25.87 20.29 -42.37
CA GLU A 248 -25.92 21.75 -42.57
C GLU A 248 -25.00 22.50 -41.60
N PHE A 249 -24.95 22.09 -40.33
CA PHE A 249 -24.03 22.65 -39.34
C PHE A 249 -22.57 22.36 -39.69
N ALA A 250 -22.28 21.15 -40.16
CA ALA A 250 -20.93 20.71 -40.53
C ALA A 250 -20.37 21.45 -41.76
N LYS A 251 -21.22 21.94 -42.68
CA LYS A 251 -20.77 22.76 -43.83
C LYS A 251 -20.00 24.02 -43.40
N ALA A 252 -20.23 24.53 -42.19
CA ALA A 252 -19.49 25.67 -41.65
C ALA A 252 -18.07 25.31 -41.14
N TYR A 253 -17.77 24.02 -40.99
CA TYR A 253 -16.52 23.49 -40.46
C TYR A 253 -15.57 22.98 -41.56
N ASP A 254 -15.88 23.25 -42.84
CA ASP A 254 -14.95 23.06 -43.96
C ASP A 254 -13.83 24.11 -43.88
N MET A 255 -12.70 23.72 -43.30
CA MET A 255 -11.58 24.63 -43.06
C MET A 255 -10.66 24.75 -44.28
N ASP A 256 -10.68 23.76 -45.18
CA ASP A 256 -9.82 23.74 -46.38
C ASP A 256 -10.55 24.16 -47.67
N GLY A 257 -11.86 24.40 -47.60
CA GLY A 257 -12.69 25.00 -48.65
C GLY A 257 -12.90 24.10 -49.85
N ASN A 258 -12.69 22.78 -49.69
CA ASN A 258 -12.75 21.81 -50.78
C ASN A 258 -14.16 21.18 -50.95
N LYS A 259 -15.16 21.64 -50.18
CA LYS A 259 -16.53 21.10 -50.17
C LYS A 259 -16.60 19.59 -49.82
N TYR A 260 -15.55 19.05 -49.19
CA TYR A 260 -15.49 17.68 -48.68
C TYR A 260 -15.30 17.66 -47.17
N LEU A 261 -16.28 17.11 -46.45
CA LEU A 261 -16.23 17.07 -44.99
C LEU A 261 -15.39 15.87 -44.52
N LYS A 262 -14.23 16.14 -43.91
CA LYS A 262 -13.37 15.10 -43.32
C LYS A 262 -13.88 14.65 -41.96
N GLY A 263 -13.51 13.44 -41.55
CA GLY A 263 -13.90 12.89 -40.24
C GLY A 263 -13.44 13.72 -39.05
N SER A 264 -12.31 14.44 -39.15
CA SER A 264 -11.86 15.38 -38.13
C SER A 264 -12.77 16.62 -38.01
N GLU A 265 -13.29 17.11 -39.14
CA GLU A 265 -14.17 18.28 -39.21
C GLU A 265 -15.58 17.91 -38.74
N LEU A 266 -16.08 16.74 -39.17
CA LEU A 266 -17.33 16.18 -38.67
C LEU A 266 -17.25 15.91 -37.16
N GLY A 267 -16.12 15.42 -36.65
CA GLY A 267 -15.92 15.21 -35.22
C GLY A 267 -15.94 16.51 -34.40
N ALA A 268 -15.29 17.57 -34.90
CA ALA A 268 -15.32 18.89 -34.28
C ALA A 268 -16.73 19.50 -34.33
N ALA A 269 -17.39 19.45 -35.48
CA ALA A 269 -18.76 19.90 -35.66
C ALA A 269 -19.73 19.16 -34.72
N ALA A 270 -19.55 17.85 -34.50
CA ALA A 270 -20.42 17.06 -33.62
C ALA A 270 -20.30 17.46 -32.15
N GLY A 271 -19.10 17.84 -31.69
CA GLY A 271 -18.90 18.36 -30.33
C GLY A 271 -19.64 19.68 -30.11
N ASP A 272 -19.51 20.61 -31.05
CA ASP A 272 -20.16 21.92 -30.96
C ASP A 272 -21.68 21.85 -31.19
N PHE A 273 -22.13 20.92 -32.03
CA PHE A 273 -23.57 20.66 -32.24
C PHE A 273 -24.24 20.10 -30.99
N LEU A 274 -23.56 19.21 -30.26
CA LEU A 274 -24.04 18.72 -28.95
C LEU A 274 -24.03 19.81 -27.89
N ALA A 275 -23.00 20.66 -27.83
CA ALA A 275 -22.98 21.80 -26.93
C ALA A 275 -24.15 22.76 -27.19
N LYS A 276 -24.54 22.91 -28.47
CA LYS A 276 -25.71 23.69 -28.87
C LYS A 276 -27.05 23.02 -28.53
N MET A 277 -27.13 21.69 -28.60
CA MET A 277 -28.32 20.93 -28.15
C MET A 277 -28.46 20.92 -26.61
N ASN A 278 -27.36 20.82 -25.88
CA ASN A 278 -27.35 20.80 -24.41
C ASN A 278 -27.39 22.21 -23.79
N GLY A 279 -27.19 23.26 -24.59
CA GLY A 279 -27.20 24.66 -24.16
C GLY A 279 -28.58 25.34 -24.13
N THR A 280 -29.67 24.61 -24.35
CA THR A 280 -31.05 25.14 -24.35
C THR A 280 -31.93 24.72 -23.18
N ASP A 281 -31.41 24.04 -22.15
CA ASP A 281 -32.19 23.81 -20.92
C ASP A 281 -31.34 24.12 -19.67
N THR A 282 -31.69 25.23 -19.04
CA THR A 282 -31.25 25.60 -17.69
C THR A 282 -32.23 24.98 -16.70
N GLU A 283 -31.88 23.87 -16.06
CA GLU A 283 -32.24 23.54 -14.67
C GLU A 283 -31.53 22.26 -14.18
N GLU A 284 -31.27 22.23 -12.87
CA GLU A 284 -30.36 21.37 -12.11
C GLU A 284 -30.55 19.85 -12.29
N THR A 285 -29.45 19.08 -12.29
CA THR A 285 -29.12 18.16 -11.18
C THR A 285 -27.77 17.46 -11.41
N ALA A 286 -27.05 17.33 -10.30
CA ALA A 286 -25.69 16.84 -10.15
C ALA A 286 -25.48 15.37 -10.55
N ALA A 287 -24.31 15.09 -11.13
CA ALA A 287 -23.35 14.10 -10.60
C ALA A 287 -22.03 14.16 -11.38
N GLU A 288 -20.96 14.48 -10.64
CA GLU A 288 -19.53 14.25 -10.93
C GLU A 288 -19.22 12.73 -11.18
N PRO A 289 -18.01 12.29 -11.63
CA PRO A 289 -16.72 12.91 -11.29
C PRO A 289 -15.56 12.84 -12.31
N GLU A 290 -14.50 13.56 -11.91
CA GLU A 290 -13.07 13.43 -12.23
C GLU A 290 -12.53 14.02 -13.54
N THR A 291 -11.64 15.02 -13.41
CA THR A 291 -10.19 14.77 -13.47
C THR A 291 -9.36 16.01 -13.11
N THR A 292 -8.36 15.79 -12.26
CA THR A 292 -7.02 16.40 -12.19
C THR A 292 -6.83 17.89 -12.55
N GLU A 293 -6.35 18.67 -11.60
CA GLU A 293 -5.05 19.38 -11.69
C GLU A 293 -4.69 20.05 -10.36
N VAL A 294 -3.42 19.96 -9.97
CA VAL A 294 -2.87 20.49 -8.72
C VAL A 294 -1.87 21.59 -9.08
N ALA A 295 -2.12 22.83 -8.66
CA ALA A 295 -1.08 23.83 -8.37
C ALA A 295 -1.62 24.94 -7.46
N GLU A 296 -0.90 25.15 -6.33
CA GLU A 296 -0.81 26.37 -5.49
C GLU A 296 -2.11 26.86 -4.79
N GLU A 297 -2.15 27.31 -3.54
CA GLU A 297 -1.14 27.69 -2.56
C GLU A 297 -1.83 27.80 -1.17
N GLN A 298 -1.04 27.74 -0.09
CA GLN A 298 -1.27 28.32 1.25
C GLN A 298 -2.23 27.67 2.28
N SER A 299 -1.58 27.30 3.40
CA SER A 299 -1.92 27.69 4.78
C SER A 299 -2.50 26.63 5.73
N THR A 300 -2.02 26.72 6.98
CA THR A 300 -2.42 26.05 8.25
C THR A 300 -1.86 24.63 8.45
N GLU A 301 -0.83 24.46 9.30
CA GLU A 301 -0.92 24.21 10.75
C GLU A 301 -1.45 22.78 10.97
N GLU A 302 -0.63 21.78 11.32
CA GLU A 302 -0.12 21.56 12.67
C GLU A 302 0.93 20.42 12.63
N THR A 303 2.04 20.57 13.33
CA THR A 303 3.06 19.54 13.53
C THR A 303 2.57 18.44 14.47
N PRO A 304 2.68 17.14 14.14
CA PRO A 304 2.62 16.10 15.15
C PRO A 304 4.01 15.87 15.75
N GLU A 305 4.00 15.83 17.07
CA GLU A 305 5.13 15.88 17.97
C GLU A 305 6.07 14.68 17.86
N LYS A 306 7.35 15.00 18.11
CA LYS A 306 8.42 14.12 18.59
C LYS A 306 7.92 12.88 19.34
N GLU A 307 8.35 11.72 18.86
CA GLU A 307 8.34 10.49 19.65
C GLU A 307 9.18 10.68 20.94
N PRO A 308 8.73 10.19 22.11
CA PRO A 308 9.53 10.23 23.32
C PRO A 308 10.66 9.20 23.24
N GLU A 309 11.89 9.70 23.22
CA GLU A 309 13.11 8.91 23.35
C GLU A 309 13.11 8.21 24.72
N VAL A 310 12.82 6.91 24.73
CA VAL A 310 12.85 6.06 25.92
C VAL A 310 14.31 5.86 26.33
N THR A 311 14.80 6.72 27.22
CA THR A 311 16.08 6.51 27.89
C THR A 311 15.88 5.48 29.00
N TRP A 312 16.37 4.27 28.77
CA TRP A 312 16.53 3.28 29.83
C TRP A 312 17.53 3.82 30.84
N ARG A 313 17.06 4.28 32.00
CA ARG A 313 17.91 4.43 33.18
C ARG A 313 18.39 3.04 33.57
N THR A 314 19.60 2.69 33.14
CA THR A 314 20.38 1.64 33.78
C THR A 314 20.57 2.07 35.23
N SER A 315 19.87 1.37 36.11
CA SER A 315 20.14 1.41 37.54
C SER A 315 21.40 0.57 37.73
N GLU A 316 22.57 1.19 37.57
CA GLU A 316 23.82 0.58 37.98
C GLU A 316 24.03 0.79 39.47
N ASP A 317 24.40 -0.32 40.10
CA ASP A 317 24.44 -0.64 41.52
C ASP A 317 25.15 0.38 42.43
N PRO A 318 24.61 0.70 43.62
CA PRO A 318 25.32 1.45 44.66
C PRO A 318 26.36 0.63 45.45
N TRP A 319 26.78 -0.54 44.96
CA TRP A 319 27.67 -1.45 45.69
C TRP A 319 28.92 -1.81 44.87
N GLU A 320 29.70 -0.79 44.49
CA GLU A 320 31.12 -0.97 44.17
C GLU A 320 31.99 -0.25 45.21
N GLY A 321 32.75 -1.04 45.96
CA GLY A 321 34.06 -0.65 46.46
C GLY A 321 34.12 -0.04 47.87
N GLN A 322 34.08 -0.91 48.87
CA GLN A 322 34.86 -0.76 50.11
C GLN A 322 36.01 -1.77 50.07
#